data_AF-A0A2M8FI25-F1
#
_entry.id   AF-A0A2M8FI25-F1
#
_cell.length_a   1.000
_cell.length_b   1.000
_cell.length_c   1.000
_cell.angle_alpha   90.00
_cell.angle_beta   90.00
_cell.angle_gamma   90.00
#
_symmetry.space_group_name_H-M   'P 1'
#
loop_
_entity.id
_entity.type
_entity.pdbx_description
1 polymer ?
#
loop_
_entity_poly.entity_id
_entity_poly.type
_entity_poly.pdbx_seq_one_letter_code
_entity_poly.pdbx_strand_id
1 'polypeptide(L)'
;MSQESYEGICCYCNEVVTKRTVGKHIEKCKAKIVFDSQFNNEKNYKYFSLLVEATYGRAYWILVEVSSVLTLKKVDTFLRDIWLECCGHLSAFSIKRNEIAMNKKLYDVYQQGLSLDYEYDFGSTTDLKIKMLAQIDSSDEKPIRVLAINKKPEILCSSCEKILSVYDCTSCGEQVCESCAKTHQCFIDEGEEYIAERVNSPRSGVCGYEGQNKSIIKKYFPKEIPNVL
;
A
#
# COMPACT_ATOMS: atom_id res chain seq x y z
N MET A 1 27.05 5.15 -1.66
CA MET A 1 25.77 4.42 -1.81
C MET A 1 24.70 5.46 -2.04
N SER A 2 24.18 5.58 -3.26
CA SER A 2 23.03 6.45 -3.54
C SER A 2 21.88 5.97 -2.65
N GLN A 3 21.31 6.90 -1.89
CA GLN A 3 20.17 6.59 -1.05
C GLN A 3 19.01 6.18 -1.96
N GLU A 4 18.50 4.96 -1.83
CA GLU A 4 17.32 4.51 -2.60
C GLU A 4 16.19 5.55 -2.44
N SER A 5 15.79 6.17 -3.55
CA SER A 5 14.61 7.02 -3.58
C SER A 5 13.40 6.10 -3.70
N TYR A 6 12.77 5.77 -2.57
CA TYR A 6 11.46 5.11 -2.57
C TYR A 6 10.41 6.07 -3.12
N GLU A 7 10.37 6.19 -4.44
CA GLU A 7 9.52 7.11 -5.18
C GLU A 7 8.05 6.67 -5.18
N GLY A 8 7.17 7.66 -5.35
CA GLY A 8 5.74 7.50 -5.47
C GLY A 8 5.13 8.70 -6.19
N ILE A 9 3.82 8.68 -6.30
CA ILE A 9 3.02 9.72 -6.96
C ILE A 9 2.03 10.31 -5.97
N CYS A 10 1.94 11.63 -5.94
CA CYS A 10 0.89 12.34 -5.23
C CYS A 10 -0.45 12.23 -5.97
N CYS A 11 -1.51 11.79 -5.29
CA CYS A 11 -2.83 11.57 -5.90
C CYS A 11 -3.62 12.85 -6.20
N TYR A 12 -3.07 14.03 -5.87
CA TYR A 12 -3.71 15.32 -6.13
C TYR A 12 -3.09 16.08 -7.30
N CYS A 13 -1.75 16.19 -7.34
CA CYS A 13 -1.01 16.91 -8.38
C CYS A 13 -0.27 16.00 -9.37
N ASN A 14 -0.24 14.68 -9.15
CA ASN A 14 0.49 13.70 -9.96
C ASN A 14 2.01 13.90 -10.02
N GLU A 15 2.58 14.77 -9.17
CA GLU A 15 4.03 14.93 -9.07
C GLU A 15 4.68 13.72 -8.39
N VAL A 16 5.92 13.44 -8.80
CA VAL A 16 6.76 12.42 -8.17
C VAL A 16 7.19 12.92 -6.79
N VAL A 17 6.98 12.09 -5.78
CA VAL A 17 7.34 12.31 -4.38
C VAL A 17 8.20 11.14 -3.88
N THR A 18 8.86 11.28 -2.74
CA THR A 18 9.54 10.16 -2.09
C THR A 18 8.89 9.84 -0.75
N LYS A 19 9.01 8.61 -0.27
CA LYS A 19 8.54 8.22 1.07
C LYS A 19 9.02 9.17 2.18
N ARG A 20 10.23 9.73 2.04
CA ARG A 20 10.81 10.69 3.01
C ARG A 20 10.16 12.08 2.92
N THR A 21 9.81 12.55 1.72
CA THR A 21 9.37 13.93 1.48
C THR A 21 7.86 14.07 1.39
N VAL A 22 7.12 12.97 1.23
CA VAL A 22 5.69 12.97 0.92
C VAL A 22 4.83 13.69 1.96
N GLY A 23 5.13 13.54 3.26
CA GLY A 23 4.39 14.27 4.31
C GLY A 23 4.46 15.79 4.13
N LYS A 24 5.68 16.32 3.99
CA LYS A 24 5.91 17.76 3.74
C LYS A 24 5.34 18.23 2.40
N HIS A 25 5.33 17.36 1.39
CA HIS A 25 4.72 17.66 0.11
C HIS A 25 3.21 17.84 0.26
N ILE A 26 2.51 16.91 0.94
CA ILE A 26 1.05 16.94 1.11
C ILE A 26 0.59 18.20 1.84
N GLU A 27 1.31 18.64 2.88
CA GLU A 27 1.02 19.90 3.60
C GLU A 27 1.02 21.14 2.69
N LYS A 28 1.85 21.13 1.64
CA LYS A 28 2.05 22.27 0.72
C LYS A 28 1.46 22.04 -0.67
N CYS A 29 0.79 20.91 -0.88
CA CYS A 29 0.30 20.52 -2.19
C CYS A 29 -0.84 21.47 -2.61
N LYS A 30 -0.56 22.39 -3.54
CA LYS A 30 -1.55 23.37 -4.03
C LYS A 30 -2.82 22.70 -4.55
N ALA A 31 -2.67 21.57 -5.26
CA ALA A 31 -3.82 20.83 -5.78
C ALA A 31 -4.70 20.23 -4.67
N LYS A 32 -4.10 19.80 -3.55
CA LYS A 32 -4.84 19.35 -2.36
C LYS A 32 -5.54 20.52 -1.67
N ILE A 33 -4.84 21.65 -1.49
CA ILE A 33 -5.42 22.86 -0.87
C ILE A 33 -6.66 23.33 -1.67
N VAL A 34 -6.57 23.34 -3.00
CA VAL A 34 -7.72 23.67 -3.87
C VAL A 34 -8.83 22.64 -3.72
N PHE A 35 -8.51 21.34 -3.69
CA PHE A 35 -9.51 20.29 -3.48
C PHE A 35 -10.21 20.44 -2.13
N ASP A 36 -9.46 20.68 -1.05
CA ASP A 36 -10.01 20.81 0.30
C ASP A 36 -10.89 22.07 0.45
N SER A 37 -10.62 23.13 -0.32
CA SER A 37 -11.40 24.38 -0.29
C SER A 37 -12.85 24.23 -0.78
N GLN A 38 -13.21 23.10 -1.40
CA GLN A 38 -14.58 22.83 -1.85
C GLN A 38 -15.52 22.39 -0.71
N PHE A 39 -14.98 22.05 0.46
CA PHE A 39 -15.75 21.55 1.61
C PHE A 39 -16.07 22.67 2.62
N ASN A 40 -17.18 22.54 3.34
CA ASN A 40 -17.61 23.54 4.32
C ASN A 40 -16.72 23.50 5.58
N ASN A 41 -16.01 24.60 5.85
CA ASN A 41 -15.08 24.76 6.98
C ASN A 41 -15.74 24.80 8.37
N GLU A 42 -17.07 24.80 8.46
CA GLU A 42 -17.79 24.74 9.74
C GLU A 42 -17.66 23.36 10.42
N LYS A 43 -17.43 22.30 9.64
CA LYS A 43 -17.25 20.95 10.16
C LYS A 43 -15.76 20.63 10.26
N ASN A 44 -15.32 20.16 11.43
CA ASN A 44 -13.95 19.70 11.65
C ASN A 44 -13.94 18.27 12.18
N TYR A 45 -13.65 17.33 11.28
CA TYR A 45 -13.48 15.93 11.61
C TYR A 45 -12.01 15.61 11.90
N LYS A 46 -11.76 14.76 12.89
CA LYS A 46 -10.40 14.34 13.28
C LYS A 46 -9.93 13.17 12.43
N TYR A 47 -8.78 13.32 11.78
CA TYR A 47 -8.14 12.32 10.94
C TYR A 47 -6.70 12.04 11.40
N PHE A 48 -6.18 10.88 11.00
CA PHE A 48 -4.77 10.55 11.08
C PHE A 48 -4.17 10.41 9.69
N SER A 49 -3.00 11.01 9.50
CA SER A 49 -2.15 10.72 8.35
C SER A 49 -1.31 9.49 8.67
N LEU A 50 -1.57 8.38 7.98
CA LEU A 50 -0.91 7.09 8.21
C LEU A 50 -0.03 6.73 7.02
N LEU A 51 1.24 6.45 7.29
CA LEU A 51 2.16 5.83 6.33
C LEU A 51 2.10 4.32 6.53
N VAL A 52 1.55 3.61 5.54
CA VAL A 52 1.54 2.15 5.45
C VAL A 52 2.72 1.74 4.58
N GLU A 53 3.58 0.85 5.06
CA GLU A 53 4.70 0.30 4.27
C GLU A 53 4.83 -1.19 4.49
N ALA A 54 5.36 -1.91 3.48
CA ALA A 54 5.70 -3.31 3.67
C ALA A 54 6.92 -3.45 4.59
N THR A 55 6.85 -4.39 5.53
CA THR A 55 7.89 -4.58 6.56
C THR A 55 9.23 -4.97 5.93
N TYR A 56 9.19 -5.88 4.95
CA TYR A 56 10.38 -6.42 4.27
C TYR A 56 10.61 -5.83 2.85
N GLY A 57 9.63 -5.10 2.31
CA GLY A 57 9.69 -4.48 0.98
C GLY A 57 9.53 -2.96 1.03
N ARG A 58 10.52 -2.23 1.56
CA ARG A 58 10.42 -0.79 1.89
C ARG A 58 10.08 0.14 0.71
N ALA A 59 10.23 -0.33 -0.52
CA ALA A 59 9.81 0.38 -1.72
C ALA A 59 8.27 0.44 -1.88
N TYR A 60 7.53 -0.50 -1.27
CA TYR A 60 6.07 -0.49 -1.21
C TYR A 60 5.59 0.36 -0.03
N TRP A 61 4.90 1.47 -0.33
CA TRP A 61 4.35 2.37 0.67
C TRP A 61 3.13 3.14 0.13
N ILE A 62 2.16 3.41 1.01
CA ILE A 62 1.01 4.28 0.75
C ILE A 62 0.91 5.29 1.89
N LEU A 63 0.69 6.56 1.55
CA LEU A 63 0.27 7.57 2.50
C LEU A 63 -1.24 7.77 2.41
N VAL A 64 -1.94 7.63 3.53
CA VAL A 64 -3.40 7.79 3.62
C VAL A 64 -3.81 8.79 4.70
N GLU A 65 -4.97 9.41 4.52
CA GLU A 65 -5.73 10.03 5.62
C GLU A 65 -6.87 9.09 6.01
N VAL A 66 -7.01 8.83 7.31
CA VAL A 66 -8.05 7.95 7.84
C VAL A 66 -8.78 8.63 8.99
N SER A 67 -10.11 8.57 8.98
CA SER A 67 -10.93 9.10 10.07
C SER A 67 -10.54 8.45 11.40
N SER A 68 -10.28 9.25 12.42
CA SER A 68 -9.82 8.76 13.73
C SER A 68 -10.87 7.90 14.46
N VAL A 69 -12.16 8.04 14.10
CA VAL A 69 -13.26 7.25 14.67
C VAL A 69 -13.51 5.93 13.94
N LEU A 70 -12.75 5.65 12.88
CA LEU A 70 -12.87 4.44 12.09
C LEU A 70 -12.34 3.22 12.87
N THR A 71 -13.03 2.08 12.76
CA THR A 71 -12.60 0.82 13.40
C THR A 71 -11.46 0.18 12.61
N LEU A 72 -10.59 -0.59 13.28
CA LEU A 72 -9.55 -1.38 12.62
C LEU A 72 -10.10 -2.33 11.54
N LYS A 73 -11.30 -2.89 11.71
CA LYS A 73 -11.99 -3.69 10.68
C LYS A 73 -12.16 -2.96 9.34
N LYS A 74 -12.40 -1.65 9.38
CA LYS A 74 -12.57 -0.84 8.16
C LYS A 74 -11.23 -0.48 7.54
N VAL A 75 -10.19 -0.31 8.36
CA VAL A 75 -8.80 -0.14 7.89
C VAL A 75 -8.33 -1.44 7.23
N ASP A 76 -8.61 -2.59 7.84
CA ASP A 76 -8.35 -3.92 7.26
C ASP A 76 -9.01 -4.09 5.89
N THR A 77 -10.30 -3.77 5.78
CA THR A 77 -11.01 -3.81 4.48
C THR A 77 -10.31 -2.93 3.44
N PHE A 78 -9.86 -1.74 3.84
CA PHE A 78 -9.10 -0.87 2.94
C PHE A 78 -7.76 -1.47 2.50
N LEU A 79 -6.97 -2.02 3.43
CA LEU A 79 -5.68 -2.65 3.11
C LEU A 79 -5.86 -3.85 2.18
N ARG A 80 -6.91 -4.65 2.42
CA ARG A 80 -7.32 -5.78 1.58
C ARG A 80 -7.73 -5.31 0.19
N ASP A 81 -8.61 -4.30 0.10
CA ASP A 81 -9.04 -3.71 -1.18
C ASP A 81 -7.85 -3.16 -2.00
N ILE A 82 -6.90 -2.46 -1.35
CA ILE A 82 -5.84 -1.73 -2.05
C ILE A 82 -4.57 -2.54 -2.30
N TRP A 83 -4.29 -3.63 -1.57
CA TRP A 83 -3.02 -4.33 -1.71
C TRP A 83 -3.03 -5.85 -1.49
N LEU A 84 -4.02 -6.44 -0.82
CA LEU A 84 -3.79 -7.75 -0.21
C LEU A 84 -4.83 -8.83 -0.53
N GLU A 85 -6.08 -8.48 -0.82
CA GLU A 85 -7.12 -9.50 -0.97
C GLU A 85 -6.86 -10.43 -2.16
N CYS A 86 -6.86 -11.73 -1.91
CA CYS A 86 -6.74 -12.79 -2.92
C CYS A 86 -7.85 -13.83 -2.76
N CYS A 87 -8.04 -14.41 -1.57
CA CYS A 87 -9.05 -15.45 -1.36
C CYS A 87 -9.66 -15.50 0.05
N GLY A 88 -9.78 -14.35 0.73
CA GLY A 88 -10.54 -14.25 1.98
C GLY A 88 -9.77 -14.64 3.24
N HIS A 89 -8.44 -14.61 3.21
CA HIS A 89 -7.61 -14.96 4.37
C HIS A 89 -7.82 -14.03 5.57
N LEU A 90 -7.43 -14.55 6.74
CA LEU A 90 -7.43 -13.85 8.01
C LEU A 90 -6.33 -12.79 8.08
N SER A 91 -6.54 -11.81 8.96
CA SER A 91 -5.61 -10.73 9.23
C SER A 91 -5.66 -10.31 10.70
N ALA A 92 -4.59 -9.67 11.15
CA ALA A 92 -4.47 -9.17 12.52
C ALA A 92 -3.73 -7.82 12.55
N PHE A 93 -4.07 -6.99 13.55
CA PHE A 93 -3.26 -5.84 13.94
C PHE A 93 -2.63 -6.10 15.30
N SER A 94 -1.40 -5.62 15.51
CA SER A 94 -0.76 -5.68 16.82
C SER A 94 0.03 -4.42 17.18
N ILE A 95 0.19 -4.16 18.48
CA ILE A 95 1.15 -3.20 19.04
C ILE A 95 2.14 -3.97 19.90
N LYS A 96 3.43 -3.90 19.55
CA LYS A 96 4.50 -4.59 20.29
C LYS A 96 4.17 -6.09 20.49
N ARG A 97 3.63 -6.74 19.43
CA ARG A 97 3.19 -8.15 19.41
C ARG A 97 1.92 -8.48 20.21
N ASN A 98 1.22 -7.49 20.76
CA ASN A 98 -0.08 -7.72 21.39
C ASN A 98 -1.17 -7.42 20.35
N GLU A 99 -1.97 -8.45 20.03
CA GLU A 99 -3.08 -8.32 19.08
C GLU A 99 -4.14 -7.32 19.59
N ILE A 100 -4.74 -6.59 18.65
CA ILE A 100 -5.78 -5.60 18.92
C ILE A 100 -7.08 -6.04 18.25
N ALA A 101 -8.15 -6.03 19.03
CA ALA A 101 -9.47 -6.36 18.52
C ALA A 101 -9.90 -5.43 17.36
N MET A 102 -10.39 -6.03 16.27
CA MET A 102 -10.81 -5.34 15.05
C MET A 102 -11.92 -4.29 15.24
N ASN A 103 -12.67 -4.36 16.34
CA ASN A 103 -13.74 -3.40 16.65
C ASN A 103 -13.23 -2.09 17.31
N LYS A 104 -11.96 -2.03 17.70
CA LYS A 104 -11.36 -0.83 18.29
C LYS A 104 -11.27 0.28 17.24
N LYS A 105 -11.53 1.52 17.67
CA LYS A 105 -11.38 2.71 16.83
C LYS A 105 -9.92 3.14 16.82
N LEU A 106 -9.48 3.74 15.71
CA LEU A 106 -8.10 4.21 15.56
C LEU A 106 -7.66 5.16 16.66
N TYR A 107 -8.53 6.07 17.11
CA TYR A 107 -8.23 6.98 18.20
C TYR A 107 -7.83 6.25 19.50
N ASP A 108 -8.56 5.20 19.87
CA ASP A 108 -8.28 4.40 21.08
C ASP A 108 -6.96 3.61 20.95
N VAL A 109 -6.62 3.23 19.72
CA VAL A 109 -5.42 2.45 19.40
C VAL A 109 -4.18 3.33 19.45
N TYR A 110 -4.20 4.50 18.81
CA TYR A 110 -3.03 5.38 18.73
C TYR A 110 -2.69 6.10 20.04
N GLN A 111 -3.58 6.07 21.05
CA GLN A 111 -3.22 6.41 22.43
C GLN A 111 -2.15 5.49 23.02
N GLN A 112 -2.02 4.25 22.53
CA GLN A 112 -1.14 3.21 23.07
C GLN A 112 0.20 3.09 22.33
N GLY A 113 0.36 3.78 21.19
CA GLY A 113 1.59 3.79 20.41
C GLY A 113 1.40 4.44 19.03
N LEU A 114 2.49 4.92 18.42
CA LEU A 114 2.49 5.62 17.12
C LEU A 114 2.63 4.68 15.90
N SER A 115 2.73 3.38 16.12
CA SER A 115 2.93 2.40 15.05
C SER A 115 2.19 1.10 15.35
N LEU A 116 1.59 0.53 14.31
CA LEU A 116 0.92 -0.77 14.33
C LEU A 116 1.65 -1.70 13.37
N ASP A 117 1.71 -2.97 13.74
CA ASP A 117 2.07 -4.05 12.84
C ASP A 117 0.77 -4.68 12.33
N TYR A 118 0.75 -5.12 11.08
CA TYR A 118 -0.40 -5.75 10.43
C TYR A 118 0.06 -6.96 9.62
N GLU A 119 -0.67 -8.06 9.77
CA GLU A 119 -0.41 -9.32 9.09
C GLU A 119 -1.66 -9.70 8.30
N TYR A 120 -1.47 -10.10 7.04
CA TYR A 120 -2.52 -10.72 6.22
C TYR A 120 -2.02 -12.07 5.73
N ASP A 121 -2.89 -13.08 5.88
CA ASP A 121 -2.64 -14.49 5.61
C ASP A 121 -1.51 -15.09 6.47
N PHE A 122 -1.86 -15.90 7.47
CA PHE A 122 -0.85 -16.52 8.35
C PHE A 122 -0.08 -17.69 7.71
N GLY A 123 -0.50 -18.17 6.53
CA GLY A 123 0.21 -19.21 5.79
C GLY A 123 1.30 -18.65 4.86
N SER A 124 0.97 -17.57 4.14
CA SER A 124 1.91 -16.83 3.28
C SER A 124 1.85 -15.34 3.60
N THR A 125 2.44 -14.98 4.75
CA THR A 125 2.22 -13.68 5.39
C THR A 125 2.78 -12.50 4.61
N THR A 126 1.93 -11.50 4.43
CA THR A 126 2.33 -10.16 4.02
C THR A 126 2.30 -9.23 5.21
N ASP A 127 3.48 -8.87 5.72
CA ASP A 127 3.66 -7.98 6.85
C ASP A 127 3.69 -6.50 6.42
N LEU A 128 2.83 -5.70 7.04
CA LEU A 128 2.80 -4.25 6.90
C LEU A 128 3.09 -3.55 8.23
N LYS A 129 3.69 -2.37 8.13
CA LYS A 129 3.88 -1.44 9.23
C LYS A 129 3.11 -0.16 8.97
N ILE A 130 2.33 0.29 9.95
CA ILE A 130 1.45 1.46 9.84
C ILE A 130 1.89 2.51 10.86
N LYS A 131 2.43 3.63 10.38
CA LYS A 131 2.97 4.72 11.21
C LYS A 131 2.07 5.95 11.16
N MET A 132 1.69 6.50 12.31
CA MET A 132 1.02 7.81 12.35
C MET A 132 2.06 8.91 12.15
N LEU A 133 1.90 9.69 11.08
CA LEU A 133 2.76 10.85 10.80
C LEU A 133 2.22 12.13 11.44
N ALA A 134 0.90 12.32 11.41
CA ALA A 134 0.25 13.51 11.92
C ALA A 134 -1.20 13.24 12.32
N GLN A 135 -1.72 14.05 13.24
CA GLN A 135 -3.15 14.23 13.46
C GLN A 135 -3.57 15.51 12.72
N ILE A 136 -4.67 15.44 11.97
CA ILE A 136 -5.12 16.54 11.13
C ILE A 136 -6.63 16.72 11.27
N ASP A 137 -7.08 17.93 10.99
CA ASP A 137 -8.49 18.25 10.87
C ASP A 137 -8.87 18.30 9.39
N SER A 138 -10.07 17.83 9.06
CA SER A 138 -10.59 17.87 7.70
C SER A 138 -12.08 18.21 7.70
N SER A 139 -12.46 19.06 6.76
CA SER A 139 -13.85 19.40 6.47
C SER A 139 -14.57 18.32 5.63
N ASP A 140 -13.81 17.40 5.02
CA ASP A 140 -14.32 16.28 4.24
C ASP A 140 -14.61 15.08 5.16
N GLU A 141 -15.82 14.53 5.05
CA GLU A 141 -16.29 13.38 5.83
C GLU A 141 -15.91 12.02 5.24
N LYS A 142 -15.22 11.99 4.09
CA LYS A 142 -14.77 10.74 3.45
C LYS A 142 -13.85 9.93 4.39
N PRO A 143 -14.21 8.69 4.75
CA PRO A 143 -13.55 7.98 5.86
C PRO A 143 -12.08 7.63 5.63
N ILE A 144 -11.70 7.37 4.37
CA ILE A 144 -10.32 7.03 3.97
C ILE A 144 -10.01 7.72 2.64
N ARG A 145 -8.84 8.35 2.56
CA ARG A 145 -8.30 8.97 1.35
C ARG A 145 -6.87 8.52 1.11
N VAL A 146 -6.57 8.11 -0.13
CA VAL A 146 -5.18 7.88 -0.56
C VAL A 146 -4.58 9.22 -0.99
N LEU A 147 -3.49 9.61 -0.33
CA LEU A 147 -2.79 10.86 -0.60
C LEU A 147 -1.66 10.68 -1.60
N ALA A 148 -0.94 9.57 -1.45
CA ALA A 148 0.16 9.21 -2.33
C ALA A 148 0.43 7.71 -2.25
N ILE A 149 1.01 7.16 -3.30
CA ILE A 149 1.32 5.74 -3.43
C ILE A 149 2.66 5.56 -4.13
N ASN A 150 3.42 4.54 -3.75
CA ASN A 150 4.71 4.24 -4.36
C ASN A 150 4.60 3.92 -5.86
N LYS A 151 5.70 4.12 -6.59
CA LYS A 151 5.88 3.55 -7.93
C LYS A 151 6.18 2.06 -7.80
N LYS A 152 5.74 1.26 -8.77
CA LYS A 152 6.10 -0.15 -8.87
C LYS A 152 7.63 -0.28 -8.87
N PRO A 153 8.23 -1.06 -7.95
CA PRO A 153 9.68 -1.19 -7.90
C PRO A 153 10.25 -1.82 -9.18
N GLU A 154 11.27 -1.19 -9.73
CA GLU A 154 12.08 -1.75 -10.81
C GLU A 154 13.07 -2.76 -10.20
N ILE A 155 12.94 -4.04 -10.57
CA ILE A 155 13.75 -5.14 -10.04
C ILE A 155 14.39 -5.82 -11.23
N LEU A 156 15.70 -6.02 -11.23
CA LEU A 156 16.40 -6.77 -12.27
C LEU A 156 16.02 -8.26 -12.20
N CYS A 157 15.98 -8.91 -13.35
CA CYS A 157 15.75 -10.35 -13.45
C CYS A 157 16.82 -11.12 -12.66
N SER A 158 16.37 -12.01 -11.77
CA SER A 158 17.23 -12.87 -10.95
C SER A 158 18.11 -13.80 -11.79
N SER A 159 17.66 -14.20 -12.99
CA SER A 159 18.40 -15.14 -13.83
C SER A 159 19.48 -14.49 -14.70
N CYS A 160 19.25 -13.25 -15.18
CA CYS A 160 20.16 -12.62 -16.15
C CYS A 160 20.80 -11.31 -15.70
N GLU A 161 20.25 -10.68 -14.65
CA GLU A 161 20.71 -9.43 -14.04
C GLU A 161 20.84 -8.23 -15.00
N LYS A 162 20.23 -8.30 -16.19
CA LYS A 162 20.37 -7.29 -17.27
C LYS A 162 19.09 -6.54 -17.60
N ILE A 163 17.95 -7.21 -17.47
CA ILE A 163 16.64 -6.69 -17.89
C ILE A 163 15.74 -6.64 -16.67
N LEU A 164 14.82 -5.67 -16.63
CA LEU A 164 13.80 -5.61 -15.59
C LEU A 164 12.91 -6.86 -15.63
N SER A 165 12.67 -7.41 -14.45
CA SER A 165 11.69 -8.46 -14.24
C SER A 165 10.28 -7.92 -14.47
N VAL A 166 9.46 -8.75 -15.10
CA VAL A 166 8.03 -8.46 -15.32
C VAL A 166 7.14 -9.53 -14.73
N TYR A 167 7.71 -10.68 -14.34
CA TYR A 167 7.01 -11.78 -13.67
C TYR A 167 7.63 -12.13 -12.32
N ASP A 168 6.81 -12.60 -11.39
CA ASP A 168 7.20 -13.30 -10.17
C ASP A 168 6.98 -14.81 -10.38
N CYS A 169 7.97 -15.63 -10.07
CA CYS A 169 7.77 -17.07 -9.95
C CYS A 169 7.18 -17.37 -8.56
N THR A 170 5.94 -17.85 -8.53
CA THR A 170 5.21 -18.11 -7.28
C THR A 170 5.69 -19.38 -6.57
N SER A 171 6.41 -20.25 -7.27
CA SER A 171 6.99 -21.50 -6.73
C SER A 171 8.31 -21.25 -5.98
N CYS A 172 9.24 -20.50 -6.58
CA CYS A 172 10.57 -20.26 -6.00
C CYS A 172 10.79 -18.84 -5.44
N GLY A 173 9.92 -17.88 -5.74
CA GLY A 173 10.00 -16.49 -5.29
C GLY A 173 10.93 -15.58 -6.11
N GLU A 174 11.53 -16.07 -7.19
CA GLU A 174 12.40 -15.27 -8.07
C GLU A 174 11.61 -14.30 -8.95
N GLN A 175 12.21 -13.13 -9.26
CA GLN A 175 11.67 -12.18 -10.23
C GLN A 175 12.34 -12.38 -11.58
N VAL A 176 11.59 -12.72 -12.62
CA VAL A 176 12.13 -13.06 -13.94
C VAL A 176 11.65 -12.10 -15.03
N CYS A 177 12.52 -11.83 -16.01
CA CYS A 177 12.13 -11.11 -17.23
C CYS A 177 11.44 -12.06 -18.21
N GLU A 178 10.78 -11.50 -19.21
CA GLU A 178 10.01 -12.25 -20.21
C GLU A 178 10.84 -13.32 -20.93
N SER A 179 12.07 -13.01 -21.30
CA SER A 179 12.96 -13.97 -21.98
C SER A 179 13.42 -15.12 -21.08
N CYS A 180 13.58 -14.89 -19.77
CA CYS A 180 14.03 -15.91 -18.83
C CYS A 180 12.87 -16.74 -18.27
N ALA A 181 11.64 -16.22 -18.27
CA ALA A 181 10.47 -16.90 -17.74
C ALA A 181 10.22 -18.27 -18.42
N LYS A 182 10.32 -18.34 -19.75
CA LYS A 182 10.08 -19.57 -20.52
C LYS A 182 11.15 -20.65 -20.35
N THR A 183 12.32 -20.26 -19.86
CA THR A 183 13.44 -21.17 -19.58
C THR A 183 13.67 -21.34 -18.08
N HIS A 184 12.78 -20.80 -17.25
CA HIS A 184 12.88 -20.90 -15.81
C HIS A 184 12.51 -22.32 -15.36
N GLN A 185 13.26 -22.91 -14.43
CA GLN A 185 13.11 -24.33 -14.10
C GLN A 185 11.71 -24.67 -13.60
N CYS A 186 11.11 -23.84 -12.73
CA CYS A 186 9.74 -24.07 -12.26
C CYS A 186 8.70 -23.98 -13.39
N PHE A 187 8.93 -23.14 -14.41
CA PHE A 187 8.08 -23.10 -15.60
C PHE A 187 8.18 -24.41 -16.39
N ILE A 188 9.38 -24.96 -16.51
CA ILE A 188 9.62 -26.22 -17.23
C ILE A 188 8.99 -27.42 -16.48
N ASP A 189 9.15 -27.45 -15.16
CA ASP A 189 8.72 -28.57 -14.32
C ASP A 189 7.22 -28.57 -14.04
N GLU A 190 6.64 -27.39 -13.79
CA GLU A 190 5.28 -27.26 -13.29
C GLU A 190 4.35 -26.48 -14.22
N GLY A 191 4.87 -25.78 -15.23
CA GLY A 191 4.09 -25.05 -16.23
C GLY A 191 3.98 -23.54 -15.98
N GLU A 192 3.20 -22.87 -16.83
CA GLU A 192 3.11 -21.40 -16.86
C GLU A 192 2.33 -20.78 -15.68
N GLU A 193 1.51 -21.59 -15.00
CA GLU A 193 0.68 -21.18 -13.86
C GLU A 193 1.49 -20.63 -12.66
N TYR A 194 2.78 -20.94 -12.59
CA TYR A 194 3.68 -20.44 -11.55
C TYR A 194 4.38 -19.13 -11.92
N ILE A 195 4.12 -18.57 -13.11
CA ILE A 195 4.67 -17.30 -13.58
C ILE A 195 3.55 -16.25 -13.56
N ALA A 196 3.52 -15.45 -12.51
CA ALA A 196 2.53 -14.40 -12.33
C ALA A 196 3.08 -13.03 -12.77
N GLU A 197 2.25 -12.19 -13.38
CA GLU A 197 2.65 -10.80 -13.66
C GLU A 197 2.96 -10.04 -12.37
N ARG A 198 4.06 -9.30 -12.37
CA ARG A 198 4.40 -8.43 -11.23
C ARG A 198 3.36 -7.33 -11.11
N VAL A 199 2.90 -7.07 -9.90
CA VAL A 199 1.95 -5.99 -9.59
C VAL A 199 2.53 -5.01 -8.58
N ASN A 200 1.96 -3.81 -8.47
CA ASN A 200 2.42 -2.81 -7.50
C ASN A 200 1.82 -3.09 -6.10
N SER A 201 2.21 -4.23 -5.52
CA SER A 201 1.80 -4.65 -4.19
C SER A 201 2.93 -5.45 -3.52
N PRO A 202 3.08 -5.36 -2.18
CA PRO A 202 3.95 -6.27 -1.44
C PRO A 202 3.49 -7.73 -1.43
N ARG A 203 2.28 -8.02 -1.94
CA ARG A 203 1.76 -9.39 -2.13
C ARG A 203 1.91 -9.90 -3.57
N SER A 204 2.65 -9.19 -4.41
CA SER A 204 2.97 -9.64 -5.77
C SER A 204 3.61 -11.03 -5.75
N GLY A 205 3.13 -11.95 -6.60
CA GLY A 205 3.63 -13.33 -6.67
C GLY A 205 3.19 -14.27 -5.54
N VAL A 206 2.28 -13.84 -4.65
CA VAL A 206 1.84 -14.64 -3.49
C VAL A 206 0.38 -15.05 -3.63
N CYS A 207 0.09 -16.34 -3.44
CA CYS A 207 -1.28 -16.90 -3.37
C CYS A 207 -2.18 -16.49 -4.57
N GLY A 208 -1.60 -16.47 -5.78
CA GLY A 208 -2.34 -16.09 -6.99
C GLY A 208 -2.87 -14.65 -6.98
N TYR A 209 -2.27 -13.74 -6.20
CA TYR A 209 -2.68 -12.34 -6.16
C TYR A 209 -2.34 -11.64 -7.49
N GLU A 210 -3.39 -11.20 -8.20
CA GLU A 210 -3.29 -10.57 -9.53
C GLU A 210 -3.33 -9.03 -9.48
N GLY A 211 -3.29 -8.42 -8.30
CA GLY A 211 -3.36 -6.97 -8.15
C GLY A 211 -4.74 -6.45 -7.73
N GLN A 212 -4.92 -5.14 -7.79
CA GLN A 212 -6.13 -4.49 -7.29
C GLN A 212 -7.24 -4.39 -8.33
N ASN A 213 -8.48 -4.52 -7.88
CA ASN A 213 -9.64 -4.16 -8.69
C ASN A 213 -9.85 -2.63 -8.68
N LYS A 214 -9.48 -1.96 -9.79
CA LYS A 214 -9.59 -0.49 -9.97
C LYS A 214 -11.00 0.06 -9.71
N SER A 215 -12.05 -0.71 -9.99
CA SER A 215 -13.43 -0.28 -9.71
C SER A 215 -13.75 -0.19 -8.21
N ILE A 216 -13.16 -1.08 -7.40
CA ILE A 216 -13.34 -1.12 -5.94
C ILE A 216 -12.55 0.01 -5.28
N ILE A 217 -11.30 0.22 -5.70
CA ILE A 217 -10.39 1.16 -5.02
C ILE A 217 -10.59 2.62 -5.43
N LYS A 218 -11.23 2.88 -6.57
CA LYS A 218 -11.50 4.26 -7.06
C LYS A 218 -12.14 5.13 -5.98
N LYS A 219 -13.00 4.55 -5.13
CA LYS A 219 -13.64 5.24 -4.02
C LYS A 219 -12.66 5.86 -3.02
N TYR A 220 -11.41 5.40 -2.92
CA TYR A 220 -10.41 5.93 -1.98
C TYR A 220 -9.58 7.09 -2.53
N PHE A 221 -9.59 7.33 -3.84
CA PHE A 221 -8.78 8.38 -4.46
C PHE A 221 -9.55 9.71 -4.51
N PRO A 222 -8.86 10.86 -4.39
CA PRO A 222 -9.49 12.18 -4.51
C PRO A 222 -9.78 12.55 -5.97
N LYS A 223 -9.03 11.95 -6.91
CA LYS A 223 -9.13 12.14 -8.37
C LYS A 223 -9.04 10.79 -9.06
N GLU A 224 -8.68 10.78 -10.34
CA GLU A 224 -8.33 9.55 -11.06
C GLU A 224 -7.19 8.80 -10.37
N ILE A 225 -7.22 7.48 -10.47
CA ILE A 225 -6.19 6.61 -9.93
C ILE A 225 -4.91 6.87 -10.73
N PRO A 226 -3.77 7.20 -10.09
CA PRO A 226 -2.53 7.40 -10.82
C PRO A 226 -2.12 6.12 -11.57
N ASN A 227 -1.50 6.28 -12.74
CA ASN A 227 -1.04 5.17 -13.58
C ASN A 227 0.24 4.50 -13.02
N VAL A 228 0.18 4.08 -11.76
CA VAL A 228 1.23 3.35 -11.04
C VAL A 228 0.66 2.12 -10.31
N LEU A 229 -0.66 1.94 -10.34
CA LEU A 229 -1.36 0.75 -9.86
C LEU A 229 -1.72 -0.18 -11.01
#